data_AF-A0A838WIY2-F1
#
_entry.id   AF-A0A838WIY2-F1
#
_cell.length_a   1.000
_cell.length_b   1.000
_cell.length_c   1.000
_cell.angle_alpha   90.00
_cell.angle_beta   90.00
_cell.angle_gamma   90.00
#
_symmetry.space_group_name_H-M   'P 1'
#
loop_
_entity.id
_entity.type
_entity.pdbx_description
1 polymer ?
#
loop_
_entity_poly.entity_id
_entity_poly.type
_entity_poly.pdbx_seq_one_letter_code
_entity_poly.pdbx_strand_id
1 'polypeptide(L)'
;NLNVASDGVEALAYLRREGQYAGATRPDLILLDLNLPKKDGREVLAEIKQDPSLRHIPVVILSSSPAEQDIIRAYDLHANCYVTKPVDLDQFITVVKSIEDFWFTIFRLPPE
;
A
#
# COMPACT_ATOMS: atom_id res chain seq x y z
N ASN A 1 3.46 -11.82 8.55
CA ASN A 1 2.14 -12.39 8.20
C ASN A 1 1.56 -11.65 7.02
N LEU A 2 1.20 -12.36 5.94
CA LEU A 2 0.53 -11.79 4.78
C LEU A 2 -0.97 -11.77 5.02
N ASN A 3 -1.61 -10.62 4.86
CA ASN A 3 -3.07 -10.46 4.92
C ASN A 3 -3.55 -9.90 3.59
N VAL A 4 -4.67 -10.42 3.09
CA VAL A 4 -5.22 -10.05 1.78
C VAL A 4 -6.63 -9.51 1.98
N ALA A 5 -6.87 -8.31 1.47
CA ALA A 5 -8.20 -7.71 1.33
C ALA A 5 -8.59 -7.69 -0.15
N SER A 6 -9.82 -8.07 -0.45
CA SER A 6 -10.31 -8.28 -1.82
C SER A 6 -10.90 -7.02 -2.46
N ASP A 7 -11.23 -6.02 -1.64
CA ASP A 7 -11.71 -4.71 -2.09
C ASP A 7 -11.33 -3.59 -1.13
N GLY A 8 -11.55 -2.33 -1.55
CA GLY A 8 -11.17 -1.16 -0.78
C GLY A 8 -11.96 -0.96 0.51
N VAL A 9 -13.16 -1.52 0.63
CA VAL A 9 -13.96 -1.44 1.86
C VAL A 9 -13.37 -2.39 2.90
N GLU A 10 -13.08 -3.63 2.50
CA GLU A 10 -12.41 -4.61 3.33
C GLU A 10 -11.02 -4.14 3.76
N ALA A 11 -10.26 -3.52 2.86
CA ALA A 11 -8.93 -2.99 3.16
C ALA A 11 -8.98 -1.92 4.26
N LEU A 12 -9.93 -0.98 4.18
CA LEU A 12 -10.07 0.08 5.19
C LEU A 12 -10.58 -0.47 6.53
N ALA A 13 -11.53 -1.40 6.51
CA ALA A 13 -12.00 -2.08 7.71
C ALA A 13 -10.85 -2.83 8.41
N TYR A 14 -9.99 -3.49 7.64
CA TYR A 14 -8.79 -4.16 8.16
C TYR A 14 -7.82 -3.16 8.80
N LEU A 15 -7.47 -2.08 8.08
CA LEU A 15 -6.50 -1.08 8.55
C LEU A 15 -6.99 -0.31 9.79
N ARG A 16 -8.28 0.01 9.83
CA ARG A 16 -8.92 0.66 10.97
C ARG A 16 -9.24 -0.31 12.11
N ARG A 17 -9.11 -1.63 11.87
CA ARG A 17 -9.44 -2.70 12.81
C ARG A 17 -10.90 -2.63 13.26
N GLU A 18 -11.80 -2.54 12.29
CA GLU A 18 -13.24 -2.43 12.51
C GLU A 18 -13.93 -3.78 12.31
N GLY A 19 -15.05 -3.99 13.02
CA GLY A 19 -15.88 -5.18 12.89
C GLY A 19 -15.11 -6.48 13.11
N GLN A 20 -15.10 -7.37 12.12
CA GLN A 20 -14.39 -8.65 12.18
C GLN A 20 -12.86 -8.51 12.30
N TYR A 21 -12.32 -7.32 12.03
CA TYR A 21 -10.88 -7.03 12.08
C TYR A 21 -10.43 -6.34 13.37
N ALA A 22 -11.26 -6.30 14.42
CA ALA A 22 -10.92 -5.67 15.70
C ALA A 22 -9.60 -6.19 16.32
N GLY A 23 -9.25 -7.45 16.07
CA GLY A 23 -7.99 -8.06 16.52
C GLY A 23 -6.84 -8.03 15.50
N ALA A 24 -7.01 -7.37 14.35
CA ALA A 24 -5.99 -7.37 13.31
C ALA A 24 -4.75 -6.57 13.72
N THR A 25 -3.58 -7.08 13.36
CA THR A 25 -2.30 -6.37 13.49
C THR A 25 -2.15 -5.34 12.39
N ARG A 26 -1.59 -4.16 12.71
CA ARG A 26 -1.28 -3.17 11.68
C ARG A 26 -0.14 -3.66 10.78
N PRO A 27 -0.26 -3.50 9.45
CA PRO A 27 0.80 -3.88 8.54
C PRO A 27 1.93 -2.84 8.53
N ASP A 28 3.16 -3.30 8.35
CA ASP A 28 4.34 -2.44 8.17
C ASP A 28 4.49 -1.95 6.72
N LEU A 29 3.75 -2.53 5.78
CA LEU A 29 3.74 -2.19 4.35
C LEU A 29 2.37 -2.52 3.74
N ILE A 30 1.84 -1.62 2.91
CA ILE A 30 0.60 -1.83 2.17
C ILE A 30 0.93 -1.95 0.68
N LEU A 31 0.40 -2.99 0.06
CA LEU A 31 0.42 -3.18 -1.39
C LEU A 31 -0.98 -2.91 -1.92
N LEU A 32 -1.13 -1.84 -2.69
CA LEU A 32 -2.43 -1.35 -3.12
C LEU A 32 -2.55 -1.38 -4.65
N ASP A 33 -3.50 -2.16 -5.13
CA ASP A 33 -3.90 -2.16 -6.53
C ASP A 33 -4.73 -0.90 -6.84
N LEU A 34 -4.47 -0.21 -7.95
CA LEU A 34 -5.36 0.90 -8.38
C LEU A 34 -6.66 0.38 -9.00
N ASN A 35 -6.65 -0.83 -9.56
CA ASN A 35 -7.79 -1.43 -10.25
C ASN A 35 -8.59 -2.33 -9.32
N LEU A 36 -8.88 -1.85 -8.10
CA LEU A 36 -9.70 -2.59 -7.15
C LEU A 36 -11.17 -2.66 -7.61
N PRO A 37 -11.85 -3.80 -7.41
CA PRO A 37 -13.30 -3.87 -7.57
C PRO A 37 -14.02 -3.09 -6.45
N LYS A 38 -15.20 -2.54 -6.76
CA LYS A 38 -16.14 -1.82 -5.86
C LYS A 38 -15.70 -0.46 -5.31
N LYS A 39 -14.40 -0.21 -5.08
CA LYS A 39 -13.87 1.07 -4.59
C LYS A 39 -12.55 1.40 -5.27
N ASP A 40 -12.34 2.63 -5.72
CA ASP A 40 -11.14 3.01 -6.46
C ASP A 40 -9.92 2.96 -5.50
N GLY A 41 -8.83 2.31 -5.92
CA GLY A 41 -7.61 2.25 -5.13
C GLY A 41 -7.05 3.65 -4.81
N ARG A 42 -7.35 4.66 -5.62
CA ARG A 42 -7.00 6.07 -5.34
C ARG A 42 -7.75 6.62 -4.14
N GLU A 43 -9.02 6.27 -3.97
CA GLU A 43 -9.82 6.69 -2.81
C GLU A 43 -9.29 6.03 -1.53
N VAL A 44 -8.94 4.74 -1.61
CA VAL A 44 -8.32 4.01 -0.51
C VAL A 44 -6.99 4.65 -0.11
N LEU A 45 -6.13 4.99 -1.09
CA LEU A 45 -4.88 5.69 -0.85
C LEU A 45 -5.13 7.03 -0.15
N ALA A 46 -6.06 7.83 -0.65
CA ALA A 46 -6.39 9.13 -0.08
C ALA A 46 -6.84 9.00 1.39
N GLU A 47 -7.71 8.02 1.70
CA GLU A 47 -8.15 7.78 3.07
C GLU A 47 -7.01 7.32 3.99
N ILE A 48 -6.12 6.45 3.52
CA ILE A 48 -4.94 6.02 4.27
C ILE A 48 -4.04 7.22 4.59
N LYS A 49 -3.81 8.10 3.61
CA LYS A 49 -2.91 9.26 3.77
C LYS A 49 -3.53 10.40 4.59
N GLN A 50 -4.85 10.51 4.61
CA GLN A 50 -5.56 11.48 5.46
C GLN A 50 -5.68 11.02 6.92
N ASP A 51 -5.68 9.71 7.18
CA ASP A 51 -5.78 9.17 8.53
C ASP A 51 -4.45 9.31 9.30
N PRO A 52 -4.40 10.07 10.42
CA PRO A 52 -3.19 10.26 11.22
C PRO A 52 -2.54 8.97 11.69
N SER A 53 -3.35 7.94 11.90
CA SER A 53 -2.94 6.66 12.42
C SER A 53 -2.51 5.68 11.33
N LEU A 54 -2.75 5.98 10.05
CA LEU A 54 -2.37 5.10 8.93
C LEU A 54 -1.37 5.74 7.98
N ARG A 55 -1.28 7.07 7.92
CA ARG A 55 -0.46 7.81 6.94
C ARG A 55 1.04 7.50 6.99
N HIS A 56 1.54 7.02 8.13
CA HIS A 56 2.94 6.63 8.30
C HIS A 56 3.25 5.27 7.68
N ILE A 57 2.23 4.44 7.42
CA ILE A 57 2.42 3.14 6.79
C ILE A 57 2.82 3.38 5.32
N PRO A 58 3.96 2.82 4.86
CA PRO A 58 4.35 2.90 3.46
C PRO A 58 3.32 2.20 2.58
N VAL A 59 2.91 2.86 1.49
CA VAL A 59 1.98 2.31 0.50
C VAL A 59 2.70 2.21 -0.84
N VAL A 60 2.76 1.01 -1.40
CA VAL A 60 3.29 0.71 -2.73
C VAL A 60 2.12 0.45 -3.66
N ILE A 61 2.05 1.22 -4.74
CA ILE A 61 0.97 1.12 -5.71
C ILE A 61 1.32 0.12 -6.81
N LEU A 62 0.41 -0.80 -7.10
CA LEU A 62 0.52 -1.82 -8.14
C LEU A 62 -0.42 -1.50 -9.31
N SER A 63 0.13 -1.31 -10.50
CA SER A 63 -0.64 -1.03 -11.73
C SER A 63 -0.29 -1.99 -12.87
N SER A 64 -1.30 -2.44 -13.61
CA SER A 64 -1.16 -3.24 -14.84
C SER A 64 -0.95 -2.41 -16.11
N SER A 65 -1.08 -1.08 -16.03
CA SER A 65 -0.90 -0.16 -17.14
C SER A 65 0.31 0.74 -16.89
N PRO A 66 1.27 0.88 -17.83
CA PRO A 66 2.35 1.85 -17.76
C PRO A 66 1.89 3.26 -18.17
N ALA A 67 0.58 3.54 -18.17
CA ALA A 67 0.05 4.84 -18.57
C ALA A 67 0.62 5.94 -17.67
N GLU A 68 1.44 6.79 -18.28
CA GLU A 68 2.16 7.91 -17.67
C GLU A 68 1.23 8.84 -16.86
N GLN A 69 -0.04 8.97 -17.29
CA GLN A 69 -1.06 9.73 -16.58
C GLN A 69 -1.47 9.12 -15.23
N ASP A 70 -1.46 7.79 -15.09
CA ASP A 70 -1.76 7.12 -13.81
C ASP A 70 -0.60 7.22 -12.83
N ILE A 71 0.63 7.29 -13.35
CA ILE A 71 1.84 7.53 -12.55
C ILE A 71 1.78 8.95 -11.97
N ILE A 72 1.58 9.96 -12.81
CA ILE A 72 1.51 11.37 -12.40
C ILE A 72 0.39 11.58 -11.35
N ARG A 73 -0.81 11.05 -11.60
CA ARG A 73 -1.94 11.15 -10.65
C ARG A 73 -1.68 10.44 -9.31
N ALA A 74 -0.97 9.32 -9.30
CA ALA A 74 -0.61 8.63 -8.06
C ALA A 74 0.41 9.43 -7.24
N TYR A 75 1.40 10.05 -7.89
CA TYR A 75 2.36 10.92 -7.22
C TYR A 75 1.71 12.23 -6.71
N ASP A 76 0.78 12.82 -7.46
CA ASP A 76 -0.02 13.98 -7.01
C ASP A 76 -0.85 13.67 -5.75
N LEU A 77 -1.18 12.39 -5.52
CA LEU A 77 -1.86 11.89 -4.32
C LEU A 77 -0.89 11.42 -3.21
N HIS A 78 0.39 11.77 -3.29
CA HIS A 78 1.42 11.40 -2.30
C HIS A 78 1.69 9.89 -2.21
N ALA A 79 1.63 9.16 -3.33
CA ALA A 79 2.13 7.78 -3.36
C ALA A 79 3.66 7.75 -3.15
N ASN A 80 4.14 6.88 -2.25
CA ASN A 80 5.55 6.78 -1.93
C ASN A 80 6.35 6.06 -3.03
N CYS A 81 5.70 5.17 -3.80
CA CYS A 81 6.32 4.40 -4.87
C CYS A 81 5.27 3.86 -5.84
N TYR A 82 5.60 3.86 -7.14
CA TYR A 82 4.81 3.26 -8.22
C TYR A 82 5.56 2.05 -8.76
N VAL A 83 4.95 0.87 -8.72
CA VAL A 83 5.52 -0.37 -9.26
C VAL A 83 4.57 -0.93 -10.30
N THR A 84 5.05 -1.07 -11.54
CA THR A 84 4.33 -1.83 -12.57
C THR A 84 4.21 -3.27 -12.09
N LYS A 85 3.00 -3.83 -12.08
CA LYS A 85 2.75 -5.20 -11.64
C LYS A 85 3.71 -6.14 -12.36
N PRO A 86 4.66 -6.76 -11.66
CA PRO A 86 5.43 -7.83 -12.27
C PRO A 86 4.46 -8.97 -12.55
N VAL A 87 4.70 -9.65 -13.67
CA VAL A 87 3.90 -10.81 -14.09
C VAL A 87 4.10 -11.99 -13.11
N ASP A 88 5.14 -11.91 -12.27
CA ASP A 88 5.59 -12.95 -11.35
C ASP A 88 5.72 -12.44 -9.90
N LEU A 89 5.07 -13.15 -8.98
CA LEU A 89 5.06 -12.90 -7.53
C LEU A 89 6.45 -13.07 -6.91
N ASP A 90 7.31 -13.94 -7.44
CA ASP A 90 8.65 -14.15 -6.90
C ASP A 90 9.59 -12.98 -7.20
N GLN A 91 9.46 -12.41 -8.41
CA GLN A 91 10.18 -11.20 -8.79
C GLN A 91 9.69 -10.00 -7.96
N PHE A 92 8.39 -9.96 -7.65
CA PHE A 92 7.80 -8.97 -6.77
C PHE A 92 8.33 -9.07 -5.33
N ILE A 93 8.35 -10.27 -4.74
CA ILE A 93 8.91 -10.50 -3.40
C ILE A 93 10.38 -10.09 -3.36
N THR A 94 11.13 -10.33 -4.43
CA THR A 94 12.53 -9.90 -4.52
C THR A 94 12.67 -8.38 -4.49
N VAL A 95 11.79 -7.64 -5.19
CA VAL A 95 11.77 -6.18 -5.15
C VAL A 95 11.36 -5.68 -3.77
N VAL A 96 10.34 -6.27 -3.15
CA VAL A 96 9.89 -5.90 -1.80
C VAL A 96 10.97 -6.15 -0.77
N LYS A 97 11.65 -7.31 -0.80
CA LYS A 97 12.80 -7.59 0.07
C LYS A 97 13.93 -6.60 -0.15
N SER A 98 14.20 -6.21 -1.39
CA SER A 98 15.21 -5.18 -1.67
C SER A 98 14.82 -3.81 -1.11
N ILE A 99 13.52 -3.49 -1.11
CA ILE A 99 12.99 -2.26 -0.50
C ILE A 99 13.06 -2.36 1.03
N GLU A 100 12.70 -3.51 1.62
CA GLU A 100 12.78 -3.79 3.05
C GLU A 100 14.23 -3.66 3.55
N ASP A 101 15.17 -4.33 2.88
CA ASP A 101 16.60 -4.25 3.16
C ASP A 101 17.11 -2.80 3.05
N PHE A 102 16.66 -2.05 2.04
CA PHE A 102 17.00 -0.63 1.88
C PHE A 102 16.43 0.24 3.01
N TRP A 103 15.16 0.04 3.39
CA TRP A 103 14.47 0.81 4.42
C TRP A 103 15.08 0.60 5.80
N PHE A 104 15.41 -0.63 6.17
CA PHE A 104 16.06 -0.93 7.46
C PHE A 104 17.52 -0.49 7.53
N THR A 105 18.21 -0.34 6.39
CA THR A 105 19.62 0.03 6.37
C THR A 105 19.84 1.55 6.36
N ILE A 106 18.93 2.34 5.77
CA ILE A 106 19.16 3.78 5.54
C ILE A 106 18.29 4.69 6.42
N PHE A 107 17.08 4.29 6.81
CA PHE A 107 16.20 5.15 7.60
C PHE A 107 16.21 4.77 9.07
N ARG A 108 16.73 5.67 9.93
CA ARG A 108 16.36 5.66 11.35
C ARG A 108 14.94 6.19 11.48
N LEU A 109 14.01 5.34 11.90
CA LEU A 109 12.72 5.81 12.38
C LEU A 109 12.94 6.79 13.54
N PRO A 110 12.20 7.91 13.61
CA PRO A 110 12.30 8.81 14.74
C PRO A 110 11.96 8.03 16.02
N PRO A 111 12.75 8.19 17.10
CA PRO A 111 12.39 7.61 18.38
C PRO A 111 11.06 8.21 18.84
N GLU A 112 10.20 7.38 19.42
CA GLU A 112 8.92 7.78 20.03
C GLU A 112 9.05 8.95 21.01
#